data_AF-A0A2U0RWN7-F1
#
_entry.id   AF-A0A2U0RWN7-F1
#
_cell.length_a   1.000
_cell.length_b   1.000
_cell.length_c   1.000
_cell.angle_alpha   90.00
_cell.angle_beta   90.00
_cell.angle_gamma   90.00
#
_symmetry.space_group_name_H-M   'P 1'
#
loop_
_entity.id
_entity.type
_entity.pdbx_description
1 polymer ?
#
loop_
_entity_poly.entity_id
_entity_poly.type
_entity_poly.pdbx_seq_one_letter_code
_entity_poly.pdbx_strand_id
1 'polypeptide(L)'
;MKTKTLTMLMIFALAISTIPLTIYPVLATDITTEITVTKLANDGTTVIDQVTVTVAEMMAGTPDLPIYGDGVTHYYFQGPTFDSENMWDESETVNIDSRDYGACKGTDVKDLCEKLSMGGAAPGDEIKIKAIDGMSKNFAYEDVYTPEPEQGKLVVTWYTADTADGITGYVTDGAYETGMRLIFFAETTNPDGKHVFGAWDMHETLAEEYWHYYYDGSTMWPSSSGLSVKWVSDIIIYSSEDVPETPDWPITLTGATTYTMEQAEFDEGVECHPETWFDVPGGAEFWRGIPLWRLVGFVDDGIQHGEGAFNDDLAAAGYEVKVIAFDGYSATFSSADIARNDNIFVANSLDGEELPSEYYPLRLVGPSLAGNQKVGMIKEIQLVGLPEVDNTASLNATTNVIIASVGIDIDRTSIDYGDVPAGRNSSVQAVGITNTGNIECDVTLQVDGADTISQDFYEQSLYIDTNPYNIDTVIANNIPVEATWIIGTQLRVPLSWTAEIGTKE
;
A
#
# COMPACT_ATOMS: atom_id res chain seq x y z
N MET A 1 -32.50 34.92 53.34
CA MET A 1 -32.46 35.24 51.90
C MET A 1 -31.05 34.98 51.41
N LYS A 2 -30.93 33.92 50.58
CA LYS A 2 -29.87 33.55 49.62
C LYS A 2 -28.40 33.77 50.00
N THR A 3 -27.76 32.62 50.25
CA THR A 3 -26.33 32.34 50.35
C THR A 3 -25.63 32.46 48.98
N LYS A 4 -24.37 32.88 49.03
CA LYS A 4 -23.42 33.10 47.92
C LYS A 4 -22.84 31.79 47.38
N THR A 5 -22.53 31.79 46.08
CA THR A 5 -21.37 31.11 45.45
C THR A 5 -21.14 31.79 44.08
N LEU A 6 -20.23 32.75 43.96
CA LEU A 6 -18.83 32.64 43.53
C LEU A 6 -18.67 31.90 42.18
N THR A 7 -18.46 32.65 41.10
CA THR A 7 -18.04 32.13 39.78
C THR A 7 -16.76 32.83 39.37
N MET A 8 -15.80 32.01 38.96
CA MET A 8 -14.41 32.29 38.63
C MET A 8 -14.29 33.07 37.32
N LEU A 9 -13.43 34.09 37.32
CA LEU A 9 -13.14 35.00 36.21
C LEU A 9 -11.99 34.41 35.36
N MET A 10 -12.21 34.21 34.06
CA MET A 10 -11.13 33.99 33.07
C MET A 10 -11.18 35.13 32.06
N ILE A 11 -10.07 35.86 31.96
CA ILE A 11 -9.87 37.05 31.14
C ILE A 11 -9.19 36.60 29.84
N PHE A 12 -9.78 36.91 28.69
CA PHE A 12 -9.07 36.96 27.41
C PHE A 12 -9.18 38.40 26.86
N ALA A 13 -8.03 39.05 26.71
CA ALA A 13 -7.90 40.42 26.24
C ALA A 13 -7.98 40.48 24.71
N LEU A 14 -8.86 41.35 24.22
CA LEU A 14 -9.09 41.67 22.82
C LEU A 14 -8.05 42.72 22.37
N ALA A 15 -7.16 42.38 21.45
CA ALA A 15 -6.29 43.33 20.77
C ALA A 15 -6.87 43.65 19.37
N ILE A 16 -7.42 44.85 19.23
CA ILE A 16 -7.93 45.41 17.98
C ILE A 16 -6.73 45.91 17.16
N SER A 17 -6.43 45.22 16.06
CA SER A 17 -5.48 45.68 15.04
C SER A 17 -6.25 46.41 13.95
N THR A 18 -5.91 47.68 13.74
CA THR A 18 -6.45 48.56 12.69
C THR A 18 -5.84 48.20 11.34
N ILE A 19 -6.63 47.58 10.46
CA ILE A 19 -6.26 47.32 9.05
C ILE A 19 -6.60 48.57 8.22
N PRO A 20 -5.65 49.14 7.45
CA PRO A 20 -5.98 50.20 6.50
C PRO A 20 -6.88 49.65 5.38
N LEU A 21 -8.01 50.31 5.15
CA LEU A 21 -8.96 50.01 4.07
C LEU A 21 -8.33 50.41 2.72
N THR A 22 -7.54 49.52 2.14
CA THR A 22 -7.14 49.59 0.74
C THR A 22 -8.34 49.22 -0.12
N ILE A 23 -8.87 50.19 -0.85
CA ILE A 23 -9.83 49.93 -1.93
C ILE A 23 -9.05 49.18 -3.01
N TYR A 24 -9.18 47.86 -3.04
CA TYR A 24 -8.77 47.07 -4.19
C TYR A 24 -9.66 47.48 -5.37
N PRO A 25 -9.11 47.83 -6.54
CA PRO A 25 -9.92 47.80 -7.74
C PRO A 25 -10.34 46.34 -7.93
N VAL A 26 -11.65 46.07 -7.92
CA VAL A 26 -12.20 44.81 -8.43
C VAL A 26 -11.81 44.75 -9.90
N LEU A 27 -10.89 43.86 -10.26
CA LEU A 27 -10.47 43.62 -11.64
C LEU A 27 -10.73 42.14 -11.98
N ALA A 28 -11.64 41.94 -12.93
CA ALA A 28 -11.79 40.84 -13.90
C ALA A 28 -11.85 39.35 -13.44
N THR A 29 -13.05 38.77 -13.63
CA THR A 29 -13.42 37.36 -13.94
C THR A 29 -12.32 36.27 -13.94
N ASP A 30 -12.46 35.28 -13.06
CA ASP A 30 -11.50 34.17 -12.83
C ASP A 30 -11.48 33.15 -13.99
N ILE A 31 -10.70 33.41 -15.03
CA ILE A 31 -10.34 32.42 -16.07
C ILE A 31 -9.36 31.39 -15.48
N THR A 32 -9.55 30.09 -15.76
CA THR A 32 -8.58 29.07 -15.33
C THR A 32 -7.42 28.97 -16.32
N THR A 33 -6.19 29.02 -15.80
CA THR A 33 -4.94 28.91 -16.58
C THR A 33 -4.02 27.79 -16.10
N GLU A 34 -4.47 27.03 -15.10
CA GLU A 34 -3.79 25.86 -14.54
C GLU A 34 -4.83 24.90 -13.97
N ILE A 35 -4.45 23.63 -13.83
CA ILE A 35 -5.26 22.57 -13.23
C ILE A 35 -4.45 21.94 -12.11
N THR A 36 -5.05 21.80 -10.94
CA THR A 36 -4.51 20.99 -9.85
C THR A 36 -5.05 19.57 -9.96
N VAL A 37 -4.16 18.61 -10.15
CA VAL A 37 -4.48 17.18 -10.15
C VAL A 37 -4.13 16.63 -8.77
N THR A 38 -5.09 16.02 -8.09
CA THR A 38 -4.92 15.46 -6.74
C THR A 38 -5.37 14.01 -6.70
N LYS A 39 -4.55 13.13 -6.16
CA LYS A 39 -4.94 11.76 -5.81
C LYS A 39 -5.17 11.65 -4.32
N LEU A 40 -6.36 11.19 -3.94
CA LEU A 40 -6.78 11.04 -2.56
C LEU A 40 -6.81 9.56 -2.19
N ALA A 41 -6.47 9.26 -0.94
CA ALA A 41 -6.63 7.94 -0.34
C ALA A 41 -8.11 7.56 -0.16
N ASN A 42 -8.33 6.32 0.26
CA ASN A 42 -9.65 5.71 0.46
C ASN A 42 -10.52 6.38 1.53
N ASP A 43 -9.95 7.27 2.35
CA ASP A 43 -10.70 8.15 3.26
C ASP A 43 -11.37 9.34 2.55
N GLY A 44 -11.05 9.54 1.27
CA GLY A 44 -11.56 10.61 0.42
C GLY A 44 -11.03 12.00 0.79
N THR A 45 -10.00 12.11 1.63
CA THR A 45 -9.48 13.40 2.13
C THR A 45 -7.97 13.49 2.21
N THR A 46 -7.25 12.40 2.49
CA THR A 46 -5.79 12.42 2.58
C THR A 46 -5.19 12.46 1.18
N VAL A 47 -4.33 13.44 0.92
CA VAL A 47 -3.62 13.58 -0.36
C VAL A 47 -2.46 12.59 -0.40
N ILE A 48 -2.51 11.67 -1.36
CA ILE A 48 -1.41 10.75 -1.69
C ILE A 48 -0.38 11.47 -2.55
N ASP A 49 -0.85 12.19 -3.58
CA ASP A 49 -0.01 12.93 -4.49
C ASP A 49 -0.79 14.12 -5.08
N GLN A 50 -0.08 15.18 -5.45
CA GLN A 50 -0.66 16.38 -6.05
C GLN A 50 0.33 17.07 -6.96
N VAL A 51 -0.15 17.51 -8.12
CA VAL A 51 0.62 18.30 -9.09
C VAL A 51 -0.25 19.40 -9.69
N THR A 52 0.34 20.56 -9.95
CA THR A 52 -0.31 21.63 -10.72
C THR A 52 0.29 21.66 -12.12
N VAL A 53 -0.57 21.57 -13.13
CA VAL A 53 -0.20 21.64 -14.55
C VAL A 53 -0.70 22.95 -15.12
N THR A 54 0.20 23.77 -15.63
CA THR A 54 -0.13 25.05 -16.24
C THR A 54 -0.59 24.89 -17.69
N VAL A 55 -1.40 25.82 -18.18
CA VAL A 55 -1.81 25.84 -19.60
C VAL A 55 -0.60 25.95 -20.54
N ALA A 56 0.48 26.61 -20.10
CA ALA A 56 1.71 26.70 -20.89
C ALA A 56 2.35 25.33 -21.10
N GLU A 57 2.32 24.45 -20.09
CA GLU A 57 2.80 23.07 -20.18
C GLU A 57 1.88 22.22 -21.07
N MET A 58 0.57 22.35 -20.91
CA MET A 58 -0.42 21.68 -21.77
C MET A 58 -0.25 22.05 -23.25
N MET A 59 -0.01 23.33 -23.54
CA MET A 59 0.19 23.85 -24.89
C MET A 59 1.57 23.51 -25.47
N ALA A 60 2.53 23.08 -24.66
CA ALA A 60 3.87 22.73 -25.15
C ALA A 60 3.84 21.45 -26.01
N GLY A 61 2.85 20.59 -25.83
CA GLY A 61 2.68 19.37 -26.64
C GLY A 61 3.83 18.38 -26.48
N THR A 62 4.29 18.20 -25.24
CA THR A 62 5.35 17.22 -24.93
C THR A 62 4.82 15.79 -25.12
N PRO A 63 5.70 14.78 -25.22
CA PRO A 63 5.25 13.38 -25.29
C PRO A 63 4.34 12.96 -24.12
N ASP A 64 4.52 13.56 -22.94
CA ASP A 64 3.72 13.27 -21.74
C ASP A 64 2.42 14.10 -21.66
N LEU A 65 2.31 15.18 -22.43
CA LEU A 65 1.11 16.02 -22.54
C LEU A 65 0.86 16.36 -24.02
N PRO A 66 0.49 15.37 -24.85
CA PRO A 66 0.22 15.59 -26.26
C PRO A 66 -0.99 16.52 -26.45
N ILE A 67 -0.99 17.26 -27.55
CA ILE A 67 -2.12 18.10 -27.94
C ILE A 67 -3.13 17.23 -28.68
N TYR A 68 -4.34 17.17 -28.15
CA TYR A 68 -5.49 16.54 -28.82
C TYR A 68 -6.32 17.58 -29.55
N GLY A 69 -6.92 17.15 -30.66
CA GLY A 69 -7.73 18.00 -31.52
C GLY A 69 -6.87 18.76 -32.52
N ASP A 70 -7.42 18.97 -33.70
CA ASP A 70 -6.75 19.64 -34.82
C ASP A 70 -7.12 21.13 -34.92
N GLY A 71 -8.11 21.59 -34.14
CA GLY A 71 -8.71 22.92 -34.26
C GLY A 71 -9.51 23.11 -35.55
N VAL A 72 -9.97 22.01 -36.16
CA VAL A 72 -10.85 21.99 -37.35
C VAL A 72 -12.08 21.10 -37.12
N THR A 73 -11.93 20.00 -36.39
CA THR A 73 -13.00 19.04 -36.07
C THR A 73 -13.87 19.60 -34.96
N HIS A 74 -15.17 19.77 -35.23
CA HIS A 74 -16.15 20.26 -34.26
C HIS A 74 -16.69 19.13 -33.39
N TYR A 75 -16.79 19.41 -32.08
CA TYR A 75 -17.35 18.47 -31.10
C TYR A 75 -18.64 19.03 -30.50
N TYR A 76 -19.66 18.19 -30.47
CA TYR A 76 -21.00 18.56 -30.08
C TYR A 76 -21.46 17.75 -28.86
N PHE A 77 -22.36 18.34 -28.10
CA PHE A 77 -23.14 17.64 -27.09
C PHE A 77 -24.62 17.74 -27.43
N GLN A 78 -25.47 17.08 -26.65
CA GLN A 78 -26.91 17.11 -26.85
C GLN A 78 -27.64 17.75 -25.66
N GLY A 79 -28.54 18.69 -25.99
CA GLY A 79 -29.56 19.20 -25.07
C GLY A 79 -30.74 18.23 -24.92
N PRO A 80 -31.60 18.41 -23.91
CA PRO A 80 -32.79 17.56 -23.74
C PRO A 80 -33.71 17.63 -24.97
N THR A 81 -34.28 16.51 -25.39
CA THR A 81 -35.11 16.46 -26.62
C THR A 81 -36.47 17.16 -26.46
N PHE A 82 -36.98 17.22 -25.23
CA PHE A 82 -38.34 17.64 -24.90
C PHE A 82 -39.45 16.84 -25.62
N ASP A 83 -39.12 15.64 -26.09
CA ASP A 83 -40.04 14.68 -26.68
C ASP A 83 -40.09 13.40 -25.83
N SER A 84 -41.23 13.14 -25.19
CA SER A 84 -41.39 11.98 -24.32
C SER A 84 -41.37 10.64 -25.06
N GLU A 85 -41.62 10.64 -26.37
CA GLU A 85 -41.55 9.43 -27.21
C GLU A 85 -40.14 9.20 -27.77
N ASN A 86 -39.26 10.19 -27.67
CA ASN A 86 -37.87 10.14 -28.12
C ASN A 86 -36.95 10.87 -27.13
N MET A 87 -36.86 10.35 -25.90
CA MET A 87 -36.11 11.02 -24.82
C MET A 87 -34.59 10.95 -24.99
N TRP A 88 -34.09 9.87 -25.60
CA TRP A 88 -32.67 9.59 -25.74
C TRP A 88 -32.10 9.96 -27.10
N ASP A 89 -32.95 10.09 -28.13
CA ASP A 89 -32.56 10.42 -29.49
C ASP A 89 -31.33 9.62 -29.97
N GLU A 90 -31.53 8.33 -30.24
CA GLU A 90 -30.51 7.40 -30.78
C GLU A 90 -29.82 7.92 -32.06
N SER A 91 -30.44 8.86 -32.78
CA SER A 91 -29.86 9.49 -33.96
C SER A 91 -28.93 10.68 -33.65
N GLU A 92 -29.01 11.21 -32.43
CA GLU A 92 -28.23 12.35 -31.94
C GLU A 92 -28.32 13.59 -32.85
N THR A 93 -29.54 13.92 -33.25
CA THR A 93 -29.84 15.02 -34.18
C THR A 93 -30.60 16.17 -33.51
N VAL A 94 -31.21 15.95 -32.34
CA VAL A 94 -32.07 16.92 -31.68
C VAL A 94 -31.28 17.81 -30.72
N ASN A 95 -31.49 19.13 -30.80
CA ASN A 95 -30.91 20.13 -29.89
C ASN A 95 -29.37 20.12 -29.79
N ILE A 96 -28.69 19.78 -30.88
CA ILE A 96 -27.22 19.76 -30.99
C ILE A 96 -26.62 21.09 -31.47
N ASP A 97 -27.34 21.89 -32.26
CA ASP A 97 -26.75 23.09 -32.89
C ASP A 97 -26.32 24.15 -31.87
N SER A 98 -27.08 24.31 -30.78
CA SER A 98 -26.72 25.21 -29.66
C SER A 98 -25.70 24.61 -28.70
N ARG A 99 -25.15 23.45 -29.05
CA ARG A 99 -24.20 22.64 -28.27
C ARG A 99 -22.98 22.26 -29.10
N ASP A 100 -22.74 23.01 -30.17
CA ASP A 100 -21.44 23.03 -30.86
C ASP A 100 -20.43 23.76 -29.98
N TYR A 101 -19.53 22.99 -29.37
CA TYR A 101 -18.45 23.54 -28.55
C TYR A 101 -17.19 23.87 -29.37
N GLY A 102 -17.31 23.79 -30.69
CA GLY A 102 -16.35 24.29 -31.65
C GLY A 102 -15.24 23.32 -31.98
N ALA A 103 -14.33 23.83 -32.80
CA ALA A 103 -13.14 23.15 -33.24
C ALA A 103 -12.02 23.27 -32.19
N CYS A 104 -11.86 22.21 -31.39
CA CYS A 104 -11.13 22.28 -30.14
C CYS A 104 -9.66 21.86 -30.27
N LYS A 105 -8.84 22.38 -29.33
CA LYS A 105 -7.56 21.77 -28.94
C LYS A 105 -7.46 21.71 -27.43
N GLY A 106 -6.85 20.65 -26.92
CA GLY A 106 -6.76 20.44 -25.49
C GLY A 106 -5.80 19.34 -25.09
N THR A 107 -5.88 18.97 -23.83
CA THR A 107 -5.08 17.91 -23.20
C THR A 107 -6.01 16.88 -22.59
N ASP A 108 -5.72 15.59 -22.78
CA ASP A 108 -6.50 14.48 -22.25
C ASP A 108 -6.44 14.48 -20.71
N VAL A 109 -7.59 14.25 -20.07
CA VAL A 109 -7.71 14.13 -18.60
C VAL A 109 -6.81 12.99 -18.10
N LYS A 110 -6.72 11.89 -18.86
CA LYS A 110 -5.79 10.80 -18.54
C LYS A 110 -4.34 11.29 -18.45
N ASP A 111 -3.88 12.01 -19.47
CA ASP A 111 -2.49 12.50 -19.54
C ASP A 111 -2.20 13.52 -18.43
N LEU A 112 -3.22 14.28 -17.97
CA LEU A 112 -3.13 15.12 -16.78
C LEU A 112 -3.01 14.30 -15.48
N CYS A 113 -3.81 13.23 -15.33
CA CYS A 113 -3.70 12.31 -14.20
C CYS A 113 -2.31 11.65 -14.10
N GLU A 114 -1.72 11.28 -15.24
CA GLU A 114 -0.37 10.67 -15.31
C GLU A 114 0.78 11.64 -14.97
N LYS A 115 0.48 12.92 -14.67
CA LYS A 115 1.50 13.86 -14.15
C LYS A 115 1.85 13.63 -12.70
N LEU A 116 1.06 12.85 -11.96
CA LEU A 116 1.36 12.47 -10.59
C LEU A 116 2.61 11.59 -10.54
N SER A 117 3.51 11.89 -9.60
CA SER A 117 4.74 11.13 -9.36
C SER A 117 4.48 9.70 -8.86
N MET A 118 3.35 9.48 -8.19
CA MET A 118 2.89 8.17 -7.68
C MET A 118 2.02 7.42 -8.69
N GLY A 119 1.90 7.93 -9.93
CA GLY A 119 1.03 7.40 -10.99
C GLY A 119 -0.41 7.93 -10.92
N GLY A 120 -1.12 7.83 -12.05
CA GLY A 120 -2.51 8.28 -12.17
C GLY A 120 -3.53 7.40 -11.44
N ALA A 121 -4.74 7.33 -12.01
CA ALA A 121 -5.83 6.51 -11.48
C ALA A 121 -5.62 5.03 -11.82
N ALA A 122 -6.21 4.14 -11.01
CA ALA A 122 -6.25 2.70 -11.22
C ALA A 122 -7.70 2.21 -11.50
N PRO A 123 -7.89 1.02 -12.11
CA PRO A 123 -9.22 0.44 -12.28
C PRO A 123 -10.03 0.38 -10.98
N GLY A 124 -11.23 0.93 -11.00
CA GLY A 124 -12.11 1.08 -9.83
C GLY A 124 -12.02 2.42 -9.11
N ASP A 125 -11.03 3.27 -9.43
CA ASP A 125 -10.99 4.65 -8.93
C ASP A 125 -12.07 5.51 -9.61
N GLU A 126 -12.53 6.56 -8.92
CA GLU A 126 -13.45 7.56 -9.47
C GLU A 126 -12.69 8.88 -9.72
N ILE A 127 -12.89 9.49 -10.90
CA ILE A 127 -12.25 10.74 -11.29
C ILE A 127 -13.28 11.86 -11.29
N LYS A 128 -13.05 12.88 -10.48
CA LYS A 128 -13.87 14.09 -10.41
C LYS A 128 -13.20 15.25 -11.11
N ILE A 129 -13.91 15.83 -12.07
CA ILE A 129 -13.52 17.05 -12.77
C ILE A 129 -14.33 18.20 -12.19
N LYS A 130 -13.65 19.22 -11.67
CA LYS A 130 -14.25 20.31 -10.92
C LYS A 130 -13.85 21.67 -11.49
N ALA A 131 -14.82 22.56 -11.52
CA ALA A 131 -14.68 23.95 -11.90
C ALA A 131 -14.44 24.85 -10.68
N ILE A 132 -13.83 26.01 -10.95
CA ILE A 132 -13.56 27.03 -9.92
C ILE A 132 -14.85 27.61 -9.30
N ASP A 133 -15.98 27.55 -10.02
CA ASP A 133 -17.30 27.97 -9.54
C ASP A 133 -18.02 26.90 -8.70
N GLY A 134 -17.40 25.73 -8.53
CA GLY A 134 -17.91 24.60 -7.77
C GLY A 134 -18.73 23.59 -8.58
N MET A 135 -19.00 23.81 -9.86
CA MET A 135 -19.57 22.77 -10.72
C MET A 135 -18.61 21.58 -10.80
N SER A 136 -19.11 20.35 -10.71
CA SER A 136 -18.29 19.17 -10.89
C SER A 136 -19.04 17.99 -11.48
N LYS A 137 -18.30 17.08 -12.09
CA LYS A 137 -18.77 15.77 -12.55
C LYS A 137 -17.77 14.69 -12.15
N ASN A 138 -18.32 13.54 -11.80
CA ASN A 138 -17.55 12.33 -11.54
C ASN A 138 -17.65 11.42 -12.76
N PHE A 139 -16.61 10.63 -12.96
CA PHE A 139 -16.47 9.66 -14.05
C PHE A 139 -15.78 8.42 -13.50
N ALA A 140 -16.11 7.26 -14.05
CA ALA A 140 -15.39 6.03 -13.75
C ALA A 140 -13.96 6.09 -14.33
N TYR A 141 -13.09 5.23 -13.82
CA TYR A 141 -11.77 5.00 -14.42
C TYR A 141 -11.86 4.71 -15.91
N GLU A 142 -12.78 3.85 -16.33
CA GLU A 142 -12.94 3.40 -17.72
C GLU A 142 -13.29 4.57 -18.65
N ASP A 143 -14.12 5.51 -18.19
CA ASP A 143 -14.52 6.68 -18.98
C ASP A 143 -13.30 7.57 -19.34
N VAL A 144 -12.28 7.60 -18.47
CA VAL A 144 -11.08 8.42 -18.67
C VAL A 144 -9.96 7.63 -19.34
N TYR A 145 -9.74 6.38 -18.93
CA TYR A 145 -8.56 5.60 -19.30
C TYR A 145 -8.77 4.71 -20.52
N THR A 146 -10.00 4.27 -20.75
CA THR A 146 -10.39 3.35 -21.83
C THR A 146 -11.75 3.74 -22.43
N PRO A 147 -11.94 5.00 -22.87
CA PRO A 147 -13.23 5.43 -23.41
C PRO A 147 -13.57 4.66 -24.68
N GLU A 148 -14.83 4.29 -24.84
CA GLU A 148 -15.37 3.74 -26.09
C GLU A 148 -15.35 4.83 -27.19
N PRO A 149 -15.25 4.46 -28.49
CA PRO A 149 -15.14 5.42 -29.59
C PRO A 149 -16.28 6.44 -29.68
N GLU A 150 -17.50 6.06 -29.31
CA GLU A 150 -18.68 6.92 -29.25
C GLU A 150 -18.50 8.07 -28.24
N GLN A 151 -17.87 7.78 -27.11
CA GLN A 151 -17.52 8.78 -26.11
C GLN A 151 -16.28 9.59 -26.50
N GLY A 152 -15.24 8.86 -26.91
CA GLY A 152 -13.90 9.38 -27.11
C GLY A 152 -13.27 9.92 -25.83
N LYS A 153 -12.09 10.52 -26.00
CA LYS A 153 -11.29 11.03 -24.89
C LYS A 153 -11.98 12.21 -24.19
N LEU A 154 -11.85 12.24 -22.87
CA LEU A 154 -12.21 13.41 -22.05
C LEU A 154 -11.06 14.42 -22.15
N VAL A 155 -11.27 15.49 -22.91
CA VAL A 155 -10.23 16.49 -23.19
C VAL A 155 -10.57 17.80 -22.49
N VAL A 156 -9.64 18.30 -21.68
CA VAL A 156 -9.71 19.67 -21.17
C VAL A 156 -9.17 20.62 -22.24
N THR A 157 -10.09 21.35 -22.85
CA THR A 157 -9.82 22.26 -23.96
C THR A 157 -9.34 23.61 -23.46
N TRP A 158 -8.21 24.05 -24.02
CA TRP A 158 -7.62 25.38 -23.78
C TRP A 158 -7.67 26.27 -25.02
N TYR A 159 -8.20 25.76 -26.14
CA TYR A 159 -8.48 26.50 -27.37
C TYR A 159 -9.76 25.97 -28.01
N THR A 160 -10.54 26.88 -28.57
CA THR A 160 -11.64 26.54 -29.50
C THR A 160 -11.69 27.54 -30.66
N ALA A 161 -12.35 27.15 -31.74
CA ALA A 161 -12.77 28.03 -32.82
C ALA A 161 -14.21 27.71 -33.23
N ASP A 162 -14.89 28.68 -33.82
CA ASP A 162 -16.19 28.49 -34.49
C ASP A 162 -17.29 27.85 -33.59
N THR A 163 -17.37 28.22 -32.31
CA THR A 163 -18.46 27.73 -31.44
C THR A 163 -19.83 28.29 -31.85
N ALA A 164 -20.91 27.64 -31.37
CA ALA A 164 -22.28 28.15 -31.55
C ALA A 164 -22.47 29.61 -31.07
N ASP A 165 -21.73 30.01 -30.03
CA ASP A 165 -21.77 31.35 -29.44
C ASP A 165 -20.78 32.33 -30.10
N GLY A 166 -20.07 31.92 -31.16
CA GLY A 166 -19.11 32.73 -31.92
C GLY A 166 -17.78 32.99 -31.20
N ILE A 167 -17.42 32.13 -30.24
CA ILE A 167 -16.19 32.25 -29.44
C ILE A 167 -15.03 31.57 -30.19
N THR A 168 -13.87 32.21 -30.22
CA THR A 168 -12.65 31.66 -30.82
C THR A 168 -11.42 32.20 -30.11
N GLY A 169 -10.43 31.34 -29.86
CA GLY A 169 -9.13 31.74 -29.31
C GLY A 169 -8.62 30.80 -28.23
N TYR A 170 -7.50 31.18 -27.63
CA TYR A 170 -6.90 30.48 -26.50
C TYR A 170 -7.41 31.03 -25.17
N VAL A 171 -7.44 30.20 -24.13
CA VAL A 171 -7.73 30.63 -22.75
C VAL A 171 -6.83 31.79 -22.28
N THR A 172 -5.63 31.91 -22.85
CA THR A 172 -4.63 32.93 -22.54
C THR A 172 -4.84 34.28 -23.23
N ASP A 173 -5.69 34.36 -24.27
CA ASP A 173 -5.82 35.57 -25.10
C ASP A 173 -6.72 36.64 -24.47
N GLY A 174 -7.26 36.40 -23.26
CA GLY A 174 -8.21 37.30 -22.58
C GLY A 174 -9.56 37.44 -23.29
N ALA A 175 -9.70 36.93 -24.52
CA ALA A 175 -10.94 36.82 -25.29
C ALA A 175 -11.75 35.57 -24.92
N TYR A 176 -11.15 34.64 -24.18
CA TYR A 176 -11.79 33.41 -23.71
C TYR A 176 -12.38 33.62 -22.32
N GLU A 177 -13.50 34.35 -22.25
CA GLU A 177 -14.31 34.45 -21.02
C GLU A 177 -14.82 33.07 -20.54
N THR A 178 -14.56 32.01 -21.30
CA THR A 178 -15.00 30.64 -21.08
C THR A 178 -14.10 29.79 -20.19
N GLY A 179 -12.82 30.15 -20.01
CA GLY A 179 -11.78 29.32 -19.35
C GLY A 179 -11.70 27.87 -19.86
N MET A 180 -10.88 27.03 -19.23
CA MET A 180 -10.72 25.64 -19.67
C MET A 180 -12.03 24.87 -19.55
N ARG A 181 -12.37 24.03 -20.54
CA ARG A 181 -13.64 23.28 -20.57
C ARG A 181 -13.42 21.83 -20.95
N LEU A 182 -14.10 20.93 -20.24
CA LEU A 182 -14.16 19.51 -20.56
C LEU A 182 -15.05 19.27 -21.78
N ILE A 183 -14.48 18.64 -22.81
CA ILE A 183 -15.14 18.23 -24.06
C ILE A 183 -14.83 16.77 -24.32
N PHE A 184 -15.83 16.03 -24.81
CA PHE A 184 -15.71 14.63 -25.18
C PHE A 184 -15.35 14.58 -26.66
N PHE A 185 -14.18 14.02 -26.99
CA PHE A 185 -13.68 13.96 -28.36
C PHE A 185 -14.20 12.69 -29.06
N ALA A 186 -15.53 12.58 -29.19
CA ALA A 186 -16.20 11.47 -29.85
C ALA A 186 -15.54 11.15 -31.19
N GLU A 187 -15.18 9.89 -31.42
CA GLU A 187 -14.47 9.44 -32.61
C GLU A 187 -15.44 9.01 -33.73
N THR A 188 -16.66 8.66 -33.36
CA THR A 188 -17.76 8.36 -34.28
C THR A 188 -18.50 9.63 -34.69
N THR A 189 -19.36 9.49 -35.70
CA THR A 189 -20.22 10.60 -36.16
C THR A 189 -21.67 10.15 -36.24
N ASN A 190 -22.58 11.06 -35.91
CA ASN A 190 -24.01 10.88 -36.14
C ASN A 190 -24.34 10.81 -37.66
N PRO A 191 -25.61 10.56 -38.06
CA PRO A 191 -26.00 10.48 -39.47
C PRO A 191 -25.73 11.73 -40.32
N ASP A 192 -25.58 12.90 -39.69
CA ASP A 192 -25.24 14.16 -40.34
C ASP A 192 -23.72 14.39 -40.45
N GLY A 193 -22.89 13.46 -39.98
CA GLY A 193 -21.44 13.53 -40.02
C GLY A 193 -20.82 14.42 -38.94
N LYS A 194 -21.55 14.71 -37.86
CA LYS A 194 -21.06 15.49 -36.71
C LYS A 194 -20.53 14.57 -35.62
N HIS A 195 -19.42 14.94 -34.98
CA HIS A 195 -18.90 14.26 -33.79
C HIS A 195 -19.69 14.72 -32.57
N VAL A 196 -20.80 14.03 -32.28
CA VAL A 196 -21.70 14.33 -31.17
C VAL A 196 -21.42 13.30 -30.08
N PHE A 197 -21.27 13.73 -28.83
CA PHE A 197 -21.51 12.87 -27.69
C PHE A 197 -22.93 13.14 -27.21
N GLY A 198 -23.89 12.37 -27.70
CA GLY A 198 -25.32 12.60 -27.47
C GLY A 198 -25.84 11.98 -26.18
N ALA A 199 -27.16 12.05 -26.00
CA ALA A 199 -27.81 11.37 -24.89
C ALA A 199 -27.75 9.84 -25.05
N TRP A 200 -27.78 9.34 -26.29
CA TRP A 200 -27.65 7.92 -26.58
C TRP A 200 -26.23 7.42 -26.31
N ASP A 201 -25.19 8.11 -26.79
CA ASP A 201 -23.82 7.73 -26.44
C ASP A 201 -23.59 7.75 -24.93
N MET A 202 -24.09 8.77 -24.22
CA MET A 202 -24.05 8.81 -22.75
C MET A 202 -24.71 7.57 -22.12
N HIS A 203 -25.83 7.09 -22.67
CA HIS A 203 -26.53 5.90 -22.20
C HIS A 203 -25.73 4.62 -22.43
N GLU A 204 -25.07 4.50 -23.58
CA GLU A 204 -24.35 3.30 -23.97
C GLU A 204 -22.94 3.21 -23.35
N THR A 205 -22.27 4.35 -23.12
CA THR A 205 -20.87 4.35 -22.71
C THR A 205 -20.66 4.61 -21.22
N LEU A 206 -21.55 5.35 -20.55
CA LEU A 206 -21.41 5.65 -19.13
C LEU A 206 -22.31 4.74 -18.27
N ALA A 207 -21.83 4.38 -17.07
CA ALA A 207 -22.71 3.81 -16.06
C ALA A 207 -23.81 4.81 -15.65
N GLU A 208 -25.00 4.30 -15.32
CA GLU A 208 -26.22 5.10 -15.06
C GLU A 208 -26.02 6.18 -13.99
N GLU A 209 -25.16 5.95 -13.00
CA GLU A 209 -24.84 6.92 -11.95
C GLU A 209 -24.10 8.17 -12.45
N TYR A 210 -23.41 8.08 -13.59
CA TYR A 210 -22.72 9.20 -14.24
C TYR A 210 -23.58 9.90 -15.30
N TRP A 211 -24.78 9.41 -15.57
CA TRP A 211 -25.69 10.08 -16.50
C TRP A 211 -26.11 11.46 -16.01
N HIS A 212 -26.25 12.39 -16.95
CA HIS A 212 -26.74 13.72 -16.68
C HIS A 212 -28.16 13.93 -17.18
N TYR A 213 -28.99 14.51 -16.32
CA TYR A 213 -30.36 14.88 -16.62
C TYR A 213 -30.58 16.38 -16.45
N TYR A 214 -31.25 16.99 -17.41
CA TYR A 214 -31.92 18.26 -17.25
C TYR A 214 -33.30 18.04 -16.61
N TYR A 215 -33.57 18.72 -15.51
CA TYR A 215 -34.83 18.59 -14.78
C TYR A 215 -35.82 19.67 -15.22
N ASP A 216 -36.98 19.25 -15.73
CA ASP A 216 -38.14 20.12 -15.93
C ASP A 216 -39.32 19.60 -15.11
N GLY A 217 -39.56 20.24 -13.96
CA GLY A 217 -40.47 19.73 -12.95
C GLY A 217 -40.04 18.36 -12.42
N SER A 218 -40.87 17.34 -12.62
CA SER A 218 -40.59 15.96 -12.23
C SER A 218 -39.98 15.12 -13.36
N THR A 219 -39.83 15.68 -14.56
CA THR A 219 -39.30 14.94 -15.71
C THR A 219 -37.79 15.08 -15.77
N MET A 220 -37.12 13.93 -15.89
CA MET A 220 -35.68 13.82 -16.09
C MET A 220 -35.41 13.68 -17.58
N TRP A 221 -34.86 14.71 -18.20
CA TRP A 221 -34.51 14.70 -19.62
C TRP A 221 -33.02 14.41 -19.80
N PRO A 222 -32.63 13.29 -20.43
CA PRO A 222 -31.24 13.03 -20.75
C PRO A 222 -30.60 14.23 -21.48
N SER A 223 -29.43 14.64 -21.03
CA SER A 223 -28.69 15.72 -21.69
C SER A 223 -27.22 15.61 -21.36
N SER A 224 -26.44 15.10 -22.32
CA SER A 224 -24.98 15.01 -22.20
C SER A 224 -24.34 16.38 -21.98
N SER A 225 -24.97 17.48 -22.45
CA SER A 225 -24.44 18.85 -22.31
C SER A 225 -24.06 19.24 -20.89
N GLY A 226 -24.75 18.71 -19.88
CA GLY A 226 -24.43 19.00 -18.48
C GLY A 226 -23.18 18.30 -17.96
N LEU A 227 -22.59 17.38 -18.71
CA LEU A 227 -21.30 16.75 -18.42
C LEU A 227 -20.11 17.66 -18.77
N SER A 228 -20.31 18.67 -19.63
CA SER A 228 -19.26 19.61 -20.00
C SER A 228 -18.99 20.63 -18.89
N VAL A 229 -18.03 20.31 -18.03
CA VAL A 229 -17.55 21.20 -16.95
C VAL A 229 -16.76 22.35 -17.56
N LYS A 230 -17.16 23.59 -17.24
CA LYS A 230 -16.52 24.83 -17.71
C LYS A 230 -15.73 25.47 -16.57
N TRP A 231 -14.62 26.14 -16.86
CA TRP A 231 -13.69 26.69 -15.86
C TRP A 231 -13.04 25.61 -15.00
N VAL A 232 -12.64 24.49 -15.65
CA VAL A 232 -11.96 23.38 -14.99
C VAL A 232 -10.73 23.90 -14.25
N SER A 233 -10.67 23.62 -12.96
CA SER A 233 -9.60 24.02 -12.03
C SER A 233 -8.96 22.82 -11.34
N ASP A 234 -9.72 21.76 -11.10
CA ASP A 234 -9.24 20.58 -10.37
C ASP A 234 -9.65 19.29 -11.07
N ILE A 235 -8.74 18.32 -11.03
CA ILE A 235 -9.01 16.90 -11.29
C ILE A 235 -8.67 16.16 -10.00
N ILE A 236 -9.63 15.42 -9.45
CA ILE A 236 -9.48 14.70 -8.18
C ILE A 236 -9.72 13.22 -8.43
N ILE A 237 -8.72 12.39 -8.15
CA ILE A 237 -8.82 10.93 -8.20
C ILE A 237 -9.15 10.46 -6.79
N TYR A 238 -10.33 9.84 -6.61
CA TYR A 238 -10.71 9.13 -5.40
C TYR A 238 -10.22 7.68 -5.53
N SER A 239 -9.06 7.39 -4.93
CA SER A 239 -8.44 6.08 -5.06
C SER A 239 -8.88 5.11 -3.97
N SER A 240 -8.69 3.82 -4.24
CA SER A 240 -8.84 2.75 -3.23
C SER A 240 -7.60 2.55 -2.35
N GLU A 241 -6.53 3.31 -2.57
CA GLU A 241 -5.27 3.20 -1.81
C GLU A 241 -5.45 3.64 -0.35
N ASP A 242 -4.80 2.94 0.57
CA ASP A 242 -4.84 3.29 1.98
C ASP A 242 -4.20 4.65 2.25
N VAL A 243 -4.64 5.30 3.33
CA VAL A 243 -4.00 6.50 3.86
C VAL A 243 -2.50 6.20 4.06
N PRO A 244 -1.58 6.94 3.42
CA PRO A 244 -0.16 6.74 3.63
C PRO A 244 0.16 6.82 5.12
N GLU A 245 0.93 5.86 5.64
CA GLU A 245 1.41 5.92 7.00
C GLU A 245 2.19 7.22 7.19
N THR A 246 1.73 8.08 8.11
CA THR A 246 2.51 9.26 8.48
C THR A 246 3.76 8.76 9.20
N PRO A 247 4.98 9.08 8.70
CA PRO A 247 6.19 8.63 9.36
C PRO A 247 6.21 9.09 10.81
N ASP A 248 6.26 8.13 11.74
CA ASP A 248 6.34 8.41 13.17
C ASP A 248 6.92 7.21 13.93
N TRP A 249 7.18 7.40 15.21
CA TRP A 249 7.54 6.34 16.13
C TRP A 249 6.34 5.44 16.47
N PRO A 250 6.57 4.18 16.90
CA PRO A 250 7.86 3.51 17.04
C PRO A 250 8.39 2.94 15.72
N ILE A 251 9.71 2.68 15.66
CA ILE A 251 10.31 1.88 14.57
C ILE A 251 10.46 0.42 14.99
N THR A 252 10.61 -0.49 14.02
CA THR A 252 10.81 -1.93 14.28
C THR A 252 12.22 -2.37 13.93
N LEU A 253 12.84 -3.16 14.80
CA LEU A 253 14.06 -3.90 14.53
C LEU A 253 13.70 -5.39 14.46
N THR A 254 14.01 -6.06 13.35
CA THR A 254 13.62 -7.45 13.12
C THR A 254 14.86 -8.28 12.77
N GLY A 255 15.13 -9.35 13.53
CA GLY A 255 16.22 -10.29 13.27
C GLY A 255 15.96 -11.65 13.92
N ALA A 256 16.93 -12.18 14.68
CA ALA A 256 16.74 -13.37 15.51
C ALA A 256 15.70 -13.12 16.61
N THR A 257 15.57 -11.85 17.04
CA THR A 257 14.47 -11.35 17.85
C THR A 257 13.81 -10.14 17.17
N THR A 258 12.60 -9.79 17.58
CA THR A 258 11.92 -8.56 17.11
C THR A 258 11.79 -7.60 18.27
N TYR A 259 12.11 -6.33 18.03
CA TYR A 259 12.03 -5.26 19.01
C TYR A 259 11.34 -4.03 18.40
N THR A 260 10.40 -3.44 19.14
CA THR A 260 9.75 -2.17 18.78
C THR A 260 10.39 -1.08 19.61
N MET A 261 11.06 -0.14 18.96
CA MET A 261 11.84 0.92 19.61
C MET A 261 11.09 2.24 19.57
N GLU A 262 10.84 2.81 20.75
CA GLU A 262 10.20 4.10 20.92
C GLU A 262 11.20 5.26 20.77
N GLN A 263 10.72 6.48 20.47
CA GLN A 263 11.57 7.67 20.29
C GLN A 263 12.52 7.88 21.47
N ALA A 264 11.98 7.82 22.68
CA ALA A 264 12.75 8.06 23.90
C ALA A 264 13.89 7.03 24.08
N GLU A 265 13.67 5.78 23.67
CA GLU A 265 14.68 4.72 23.78
C GLU A 265 15.80 4.92 22.76
N PHE A 266 15.44 5.32 21.54
CA PHE A 266 16.43 5.67 20.53
C PHE A 266 17.26 6.88 20.96
N ASP A 267 16.61 7.94 21.49
CA ASP A 267 17.29 9.13 21.99
C ASP A 267 18.25 8.79 23.15
N GLU A 268 17.86 7.92 24.08
CA GLU A 268 18.75 7.40 25.12
C GLU A 268 19.94 6.62 24.54
N GLY A 269 19.70 5.84 23.48
CA GLY A 269 20.73 5.15 22.71
C GLY A 269 21.74 6.12 22.07
N VAL A 270 21.26 7.22 21.49
CA VAL A 270 22.11 8.29 20.92
C VAL A 270 22.94 8.98 22.00
N GLU A 271 22.42 9.18 23.21
CA GLU A 271 23.22 9.73 24.32
C GLU A 271 24.31 8.78 24.80
N CYS A 272 24.05 7.47 24.81
CA CYS A 272 25.03 6.45 25.23
C CYS A 272 26.07 6.14 24.15
N HIS A 273 25.65 6.16 22.88
CA HIS A 273 26.42 5.71 21.73
C HIS A 273 26.28 6.66 20.53
N PRO A 274 26.66 7.95 20.67
CA PRO A 274 26.49 8.92 19.61
C PRO A 274 27.47 8.68 18.46
N GLU A 275 26.99 8.92 17.25
CA GLU A 275 27.80 9.11 16.05
C GLU A 275 27.42 10.41 15.35
N THR A 276 28.40 11.06 14.71
CA THR A 276 28.20 12.37 14.09
C THR A 276 28.97 12.52 12.80
N TRP A 277 28.39 13.21 11.83
CA TRP A 277 29.05 13.42 10.54
C TRP A 277 28.64 14.75 9.90
N PHE A 278 29.61 15.42 9.27
CA PHE A 278 29.35 16.58 8.41
C PHE A 278 29.40 16.12 6.95
N ASP A 279 28.27 16.18 6.25
CA ASP A 279 28.21 15.87 4.81
C ASP A 279 28.93 16.97 4.01
N VAL A 280 28.75 18.24 4.40
CA VAL A 280 29.43 19.39 3.81
C VAL A 280 30.58 19.89 4.70
N PRO A 281 31.84 19.85 4.23
CA PRO A 281 32.98 20.40 4.98
C PRO A 281 32.80 21.91 5.21
N GLY A 282 32.65 22.32 6.48
CA GLY A 282 32.54 23.74 6.85
C GLY A 282 31.30 24.13 7.67
N GLY A 283 30.40 23.19 7.97
CA GLY A 283 29.48 23.32 9.11
C GLY A 283 27.97 23.31 8.82
N ALA A 284 27.54 23.03 7.59
CA ALA A 284 26.13 22.73 7.30
C ALA A 284 25.97 21.21 7.14
N GLU A 285 24.78 20.69 7.42
CA GLU A 285 24.46 19.26 7.37
C GLU A 285 25.26 18.42 8.39
N PHE A 286 25.21 18.86 9.65
CA PHE A 286 25.70 18.11 10.79
C PHE A 286 24.68 17.08 11.26
N TRP A 287 24.93 15.81 10.93
CA TRP A 287 24.09 14.69 11.30
C TRP A 287 24.51 14.11 12.64
N ARG A 288 23.54 13.69 13.45
CA ARG A 288 23.77 12.99 14.72
C ARG A 288 22.79 11.83 14.90
N GLY A 289 23.29 10.71 15.43
CA GLY A 289 22.52 9.48 15.60
C GLY A 289 23.28 8.36 16.30
N ILE A 290 22.92 7.11 16.00
CA ILE A 290 23.56 5.90 16.51
C ILE A 290 24.11 5.02 15.37
N PRO A 291 25.32 4.43 15.48
CA PRO A 291 25.84 3.51 14.47
C PRO A 291 24.88 2.36 14.15
N LEU A 292 24.66 2.07 12.87
CA LEU A 292 23.67 1.08 12.41
C LEU A 292 23.96 -0.31 13.01
N TRP A 293 25.25 -0.69 13.13
CA TRP A 293 25.65 -1.98 13.68
C TRP A 293 25.20 -2.20 15.13
N ARG A 294 24.96 -1.14 15.91
CA ARG A 294 24.44 -1.26 17.27
C ARG A 294 22.96 -1.62 17.29
N LEU A 295 22.18 -1.06 16.36
CA LEU A 295 20.77 -1.41 16.18
C LEU A 295 20.61 -2.83 15.64
N VAL A 296 21.51 -3.23 14.74
CA VAL A 296 21.58 -4.61 14.24
C VAL A 296 21.88 -5.59 15.37
N GLY A 297 22.89 -5.29 16.20
CA GLY A 297 23.24 -6.11 17.36
C GLY A 297 22.11 -6.26 18.39
N PHE A 298 21.24 -5.26 18.47
CA PHE A 298 20.07 -5.32 19.35
C PHE A 298 19.14 -6.50 19.06
N VAL A 299 19.16 -7.03 17.83
CA VAL A 299 18.25 -8.08 17.34
C VAL A 299 18.94 -9.23 16.60
N ASP A 300 20.28 -9.27 16.54
CA ASP A 300 21.01 -10.32 15.82
C ASP A 300 21.06 -11.65 16.59
N ASP A 301 20.94 -11.60 17.93
CA ASP A 301 20.72 -12.75 18.80
C ASP A 301 19.87 -12.40 20.05
N GLY A 302 20.07 -13.12 21.17
CA GLY A 302 19.37 -12.89 22.43
C GLY A 302 20.03 -11.86 23.37
N ILE A 303 21.16 -11.26 23.00
CA ILE A 303 21.97 -10.34 23.79
C ILE A 303 21.76 -8.90 23.28
N GLN A 304 20.77 -8.21 23.81
CA GLN A 304 20.38 -6.89 23.28
C GLN A 304 21.34 -5.74 23.62
N HIS A 305 22.11 -5.83 24.71
CA HIS A 305 22.94 -4.72 25.18
C HIS A 305 24.14 -5.19 26.03
N GLY A 306 25.26 -4.47 25.92
CA GLY A 306 26.49 -4.75 26.67
C GLY A 306 27.58 -5.44 25.86
N GLU A 307 28.49 -6.14 26.54
CA GLU A 307 29.54 -6.91 25.90
C GLU A 307 28.93 -8.11 25.15
N GLY A 308 29.28 -8.26 23.88
CA GLY A 308 28.72 -9.31 23.02
C GLY A 308 27.38 -8.95 22.36
N ALA A 309 26.83 -7.75 22.59
CA ALA A 309 25.55 -7.33 22.02
C ALA A 309 25.56 -7.04 20.50
N PHE A 310 26.70 -7.22 19.84
CA PHE A 310 26.73 -7.35 18.38
C PHE A 310 27.53 -8.62 18.14
N ASN A 311 26.92 -9.58 17.48
CA ASN A 311 27.48 -10.90 17.30
C ASN A 311 28.42 -10.89 16.08
N ASP A 312 29.70 -10.60 16.33
CA ASP A 312 30.72 -10.52 15.28
C ASP A 312 30.87 -11.85 14.52
N ASP A 313 30.67 -12.99 15.18
CA ASP A 313 30.75 -14.32 14.54
C ASP A 313 29.58 -14.55 13.58
N LEU A 314 28.35 -14.15 13.99
CA LEU A 314 27.16 -14.23 13.14
C LEU A 314 27.26 -13.26 11.96
N ALA A 315 27.76 -12.04 12.20
CA ALA A 315 28.01 -11.06 11.14
C ALA A 315 29.07 -11.55 10.14
N ALA A 316 30.11 -12.25 10.61
CA ALA A 316 31.13 -12.87 9.77
C ALA A 316 30.62 -14.10 8.99
N ALA A 317 29.67 -14.85 9.56
CA ALA A 317 29.00 -15.96 8.88
C ALA A 317 28.10 -15.47 7.73
N GLY A 318 27.57 -14.25 7.86
CA GLY A 318 26.95 -13.51 6.76
C GLY A 318 25.42 -13.48 6.83
N TYR A 319 24.85 -12.29 6.75
CA TYR A 319 23.43 -12.03 6.56
C TYR A 319 23.25 -10.65 5.88
N GLU A 320 22.02 -10.31 5.49
CA GLU A 320 21.70 -8.99 4.94
C GLU A 320 21.05 -8.10 5.98
N VAL A 321 21.35 -6.81 5.96
CA VAL A 321 20.69 -5.76 6.75
C VAL A 321 19.93 -4.86 5.79
N LYS A 322 18.60 -4.87 5.88
CA LYS A 322 17.69 -4.07 5.07
C LYS A 322 17.12 -2.93 5.90
N VAL A 323 17.33 -1.69 5.45
CA VAL A 323 16.75 -0.48 6.07
C VAL A 323 15.58 -0.03 5.21
N ILE A 324 14.38 0.05 5.80
CA ILE A 324 13.10 0.18 5.09
C ILE A 324 12.39 1.46 5.55
N ALA A 325 11.93 2.25 4.60
CA ALA A 325 11.19 3.49 4.82
C ALA A 325 9.67 3.27 4.82
N PHE A 326 8.93 4.27 5.34
CA PHE A 326 7.46 4.29 5.35
C PHE A 326 6.86 4.21 3.94
N ASP A 327 7.48 4.85 2.95
CA ASP A 327 7.09 4.83 1.53
C ASP A 327 7.45 3.53 0.79
N GLY A 328 8.05 2.55 1.49
CA GLY A 328 8.47 1.27 0.92
C GLY A 328 9.86 1.30 0.26
N TYR A 329 10.51 2.46 0.16
CA TYR A 329 11.90 2.54 -0.27
C TYR A 329 12.81 1.76 0.69
N SER A 330 13.85 1.10 0.18
CA SER A 330 14.80 0.40 1.04
C SER A 330 16.20 0.31 0.44
N ALA A 331 17.18 0.18 1.33
CA ALA A 331 18.57 -0.15 0.98
C ALA A 331 19.01 -1.40 1.75
N THR A 332 19.72 -2.29 1.06
CA THR A 332 20.24 -3.54 1.63
C THR A 332 21.76 -3.52 1.67
N PHE A 333 22.32 -3.97 2.79
CA PHE A 333 23.75 -4.03 3.06
C PHE A 333 24.14 -5.44 3.49
N SER A 334 25.38 -5.85 3.23
CA SER A 334 25.91 -7.09 3.82
C SER A 334 26.26 -6.85 5.29
N SER A 335 26.09 -7.86 6.15
CA SER A 335 26.51 -7.81 7.55
C SER A 335 28.00 -7.44 7.71
N ALA A 336 28.83 -7.83 6.74
CA ALA A 336 30.25 -7.50 6.71
C ALA A 336 30.53 -5.99 6.51
N ASP A 337 29.72 -5.29 5.71
CA ASP A 337 29.84 -3.85 5.51
C ASP A 337 29.35 -3.05 6.73
N ILE A 338 28.43 -3.63 7.50
CA ILE A 338 27.88 -3.04 8.71
C ILE A 338 28.75 -3.32 9.94
N ALA A 339 29.38 -4.50 10.02
CA ALA A 339 30.10 -4.97 11.19
C ALA A 339 31.09 -3.92 11.75
N ARG A 340 30.79 -3.39 12.94
CA ARG A 340 31.58 -2.39 13.65
C ARG A 340 31.90 -1.13 12.83
N ASN A 341 31.04 -0.80 11.86
CA ASN A 341 31.26 0.33 10.97
C ASN A 341 30.50 1.57 11.45
N ASP A 342 31.22 2.48 12.10
CA ASP A 342 30.66 3.75 12.59
C ASP A 342 30.40 4.75 11.44
N ASN A 343 30.88 4.49 10.21
CA ASN A 343 30.62 5.37 9.06
C ASN A 343 29.24 5.16 8.41
N ILE A 344 28.40 4.30 8.99
CA ILE A 344 27.01 4.07 8.59
C ILE A 344 26.17 4.14 9.87
N PHE A 345 25.35 5.18 10.00
CA PHE A 345 24.59 5.41 11.22
C PHE A 345 23.20 5.96 10.92
N VAL A 346 22.29 5.72 11.86
CA VAL A 346 20.89 6.15 11.79
C VAL A 346 20.76 7.43 12.58
N ALA A 347 20.51 8.53 11.89
CA ALA A 347 20.36 9.87 12.45
C ALA A 347 18.92 10.15 12.88
N ASN A 348 18.77 10.81 14.03
CA ASN A 348 17.53 11.39 14.53
C ASN A 348 17.55 12.94 14.53
N SER A 349 18.69 13.56 14.17
CA SER A 349 18.81 15.01 14.15
C SER A 349 19.75 15.52 13.05
N LEU A 350 19.44 16.73 12.58
CA LEU A 350 20.18 17.48 11.57
C LEU A 350 20.43 18.90 12.07
N ASP A 351 21.69 19.33 12.09
CA ASP A 351 22.12 20.64 12.59
C ASP A 351 21.66 20.94 14.03
N GLY A 352 21.47 19.88 14.83
CA GLY A 352 21.04 19.95 16.23
C GLY A 352 19.52 20.05 16.44
N GLU A 353 18.74 20.03 15.36
CA GLU A 353 17.28 20.05 15.37
C GLU A 353 16.71 18.69 14.95
N GLU A 354 15.42 18.49 15.18
CA GLU A 354 14.67 17.33 14.68
C GLU A 354 14.74 17.24 13.15
N LEU A 355 14.65 16.02 12.63
CA LEU A 355 14.67 15.80 11.19
C LEU A 355 13.51 16.52 10.49
N PRO A 356 13.77 17.16 9.33
CA PRO A 356 12.72 17.60 8.42
C PRO A 356 11.78 16.46 8.04
N SER A 357 10.54 16.80 7.68
CA SER A 357 9.48 15.81 7.36
C SER A 357 9.85 14.82 6.25
N GLU A 358 10.73 15.22 5.32
CA GLU A 358 11.26 14.35 4.26
C GLU A 358 12.15 13.21 4.78
N TYR A 359 12.62 13.30 6.03
CA TYR A 359 13.53 12.34 6.66
C TYR A 359 13.00 11.77 7.96
N TYR A 360 12.12 12.48 8.66
CA TYR A 360 11.52 12.06 9.93
C TYR A 360 10.82 10.69 9.81
N PRO A 361 10.90 9.80 10.82
CA PRO A 361 11.54 9.98 12.12
C PRO A 361 13.05 9.78 12.13
N LEU A 362 13.60 9.06 11.15
CA LEU A 362 15.01 8.65 11.13
C LEU A 362 15.57 8.60 9.70
N ARG A 363 16.87 8.89 9.56
CA ARG A 363 17.59 8.81 8.27
C ARG A 363 18.91 8.07 8.37
N LEU A 364 19.17 7.17 7.43
CA LEU A 364 20.45 6.51 7.28
C LEU A 364 21.44 7.45 6.59
N VAL A 365 22.58 7.70 7.23
CA VAL A 365 23.60 8.64 6.77
C VAL A 365 25.00 8.12 7.08
N GLY A 366 26.00 8.79 6.52
CA GLY A 366 27.40 8.53 6.80
C GLY A 366 28.28 8.47 5.54
N PRO A 367 29.60 8.62 5.70
CA PRO A 367 30.53 8.77 4.57
C PRO A 367 30.75 7.47 3.77
N SER A 368 30.28 6.32 4.27
CA SER A 368 30.34 5.04 3.56
C SER A 368 29.14 4.78 2.63
N LEU A 369 28.20 5.73 2.52
CA LEU A 369 26.97 5.57 1.73
C LEU A 369 27.01 6.35 0.41
N ALA A 370 26.55 5.72 -0.66
CA ALA A 370 26.13 6.40 -1.88
C ALA A 370 24.79 7.12 -1.67
N GLY A 371 24.46 8.09 -2.53
CA GLY A 371 23.26 8.92 -2.39
C GLY A 371 21.95 8.12 -2.32
N ASN A 372 21.81 7.07 -3.13
CA ASN A 372 20.66 6.17 -3.10
C ASN A 372 20.64 5.26 -1.85
N GLN A 373 21.72 5.14 -1.09
CA GLN A 373 21.72 4.33 0.13
C GLN A 373 21.26 5.13 1.37
N LYS A 374 21.10 6.45 1.27
CA LYS A 374 20.68 7.33 2.38
C LYS A 374 19.15 7.33 2.56
N VAL A 375 18.62 6.24 3.11
CA VAL A 375 17.17 6.03 3.36
C VAL A 375 16.67 7.04 4.40
N GLY A 376 15.65 7.84 4.07
CA GLY A 376 14.89 8.66 5.04
C GLY A 376 13.60 7.97 5.46
N MET A 377 12.87 8.53 6.42
CA MET A 377 11.57 8.00 6.87
C MET A 377 11.65 6.54 7.29
N ILE A 378 12.73 6.14 7.98
CA ILE A 378 12.95 4.72 8.34
C ILE A 378 11.84 4.26 9.29
N LYS A 379 11.18 3.16 8.91
CA LYS A 379 10.19 2.45 9.75
C LYS A 379 10.71 1.13 10.31
N GLU A 380 11.63 0.47 9.60
CA GLU A 380 12.12 -0.85 9.97
C GLU A 380 13.59 -1.04 9.59
N ILE A 381 14.33 -1.73 10.46
CA ILE A 381 15.65 -2.30 10.17
C ILE A 381 15.54 -3.81 10.33
N GLN A 382 15.73 -4.55 9.25
CA GLN A 382 15.49 -5.98 9.16
C GLN A 382 16.77 -6.75 8.81
N LEU A 383 17.09 -7.79 9.57
CA LEU A 383 18.15 -8.74 9.31
C LEU A 383 17.52 -9.93 8.56
N VAL A 384 18.07 -10.25 7.38
CA VAL A 384 17.54 -11.28 6.49
C VAL A 384 18.61 -12.34 6.25
N GLY A 385 18.23 -13.61 6.34
CA GLY A 385 19.15 -14.74 6.12
C GLY A 385 20.16 -14.94 7.24
N LEU A 386 19.77 -14.69 8.50
CA LEU A 386 20.60 -15.01 9.65
C LEU A 386 20.98 -16.50 9.65
N PRO A 387 22.27 -16.84 9.75
CA PRO A 387 22.70 -18.24 9.84
C PRO A 387 22.09 -18.94 11.05
N GLU A 388 21.54 -20.14 10.85
CA GLU A 388 21.13 -21.03 11.93
C GLU A 388 22.36 -21.33 12.81
N VAL A 389 22.29 -20.96 14.09
CA VAL A 389 23.37 -21.26 15.03
C VAL A 389 23.24 -22.72 15.44
N ASP A 390 24.10 -23.58 14.87
CA ASP A 390 24.26 -24.98 15.28
C ASP A 390 24.67 -25.03 16.76
N ASN A 391 23.70 -25.16 17.66
CA ASN A 391 23.91 -25.26 19.11
C ASN A 391 24.40 -26.66 19.52
N THR A 392 25.34 -27.26 18.78
CA THR A 392 26.03 -28.49 19.18
C THR A 392 27.21 -28.18 20.10
N ALA A 393 26.95 -27.63 21.28
CA ALA A 393 27.91 -27.62 22.39
C ALA A 393 27.45 -28.61 23.46
N SER A 394 27.99 -29.83 23.37
CA SER A 394 27.75 -30.89 24.36
C SER A 394 28.35 -30.54 25.73
N LEU A 395 27.52 -30.54 26.78
CA LEU A 395 27.98 -30.55 28.17
C LEU A 395 27.99 -32.02 28.66
N ASN A 396 29.16 -32.64 28.72
CA ASN A 396 29.31 -34.00 29.25
C ASN A 396 29.26 -34.00 30.78
N ALA A 397 28.21 -34.60 31.36
CA ALA A 397 28.18 -35.05 32.75
C ALA A 397 27.79 -36.53 32.79
N THR A 398 28.74 -37.41 33.12
CA THR A 398 28.49 -38.85 33.25
C THR A 398 27.96 -39.17 34.65
N THR A 399 26.81 -39.81 34.74
CA THR A 399 26.40 -40.57 35.93
C THR A 399 25.94 -41.97 35.49
N ASN A 400 26.44 -43.00 36.16
CA ASN A 400 26.02 -44.37 35.94
C ASN A 400 24.83 -44.67 36.87
N VAL A 401 23.65 -44.86 36.29
CA VAL A 401 22.49 -45.39 36.99
C VAL A 401 22.05 -46.68 36.30
N ILE A 402 22.13 -47.80 37.02
CA ILE A 402 21.56 -49.09 36.61
C ILE A 402 20.11 -49.11 37.16
N ILE A 403 19.10 -49.11 36.29
CA ILE A 403 17.71 -49.45 36.65
C ILE A 403 17.23 -50.60 35.76
N ALA A 404 16.51 -51.52 36.39
CA ALA A 404 16.00 -52.78 35.85
C ALA A 404 15.18 -52.61 34.56
N SER A 405 15.25 -53.64 33.72
CA SER A 405 14.53 -53.82 32.44
C SER A 405 13.08 -53.29 32.46
N VAL A 406 12.81 -52.25 31.68
CA VAL A 406 11.45 -51.79 31.38
C VAL A 406 10.86 -52.78 30.36
N GLY A 407 10.15 -53.79 30.85
CA GLY A 407 9.51 -54.80 30.02
C GLY A 407 8.22 -54.27 29.41
N ILE A 408 8.24 -53.90 28.14
CA ILE A 408 7.06 -53.58 27.35
C ILE A 408 6.96 -54.60 26.22
N ASP A 409 5.79 -55.21 26.07
CA ASP A 409 5.47 -56.08 24.95
C ASP A 409 4.37 -55.44 24.09
N ILE A 410 4.47 -55.60 22.78
CA ILE A 410 3.50 -55.09 21.81
C ILE A 410 2.85 -56.25 21.06
N ASP A 411 1.52 -56.22 20.92
CA ASP A 411 0.76 -57.33 20.32
C ASP A 411 1.04 -57.54 18.82
N ARG A 412 1.66 -56.54 18.18
CA ARG A 412 2.14 -56.57 16.80
C ARG A 412 3.36 -55.68 16.64
N THR A 413 4.27 -56.10 15.78
CA THR A 413 5.53 -55.38 15.49
C THR A 413 5.53 -54.68 14.14
N SER A 414 4.43 -54.77 13.38
CA SER A 414 4.25 -54.10 12.09
C SER A 414 2.77 -53.79 11.84
N ILE A 415 2.52 -52.68 11.15
CA ILE A 415 1.18 -52.24 10.76
C ILE A 415 1.24 -51.84 9.29
N ASP A 416 0.34 -52.42 8.51
CA ASP A 416 0.12 -52.03 7.11
C ASP A 416 -1.17 -51.19 7.04
N TYR A 417 -1.02 -49.91 6.70
CA TYR A 417 -2.15 -48.99 6.52
C TYR A 417 -2.74 -49.02 5.11
N GLY A 418 -2.15 -49.80 4.20
CA GLY A 418 -2.46 -49.81 2.76
C GLY A 418 -2.01 -48.54 2.04
N ASP A 419 -2.37 -48.43 0.76
CA ASP A 419 -2.15 -47.22 -0.03
C ASP A 419 -3.13 -46.12 0.43
N VAL A 420 -2.61 -45.06 1.07
CA VAL A 420 -3.39 -43.91 1.54
C VAL A 420 -3.05 -42.68 0.69
N PRO A 421 -3.90 -42.26 -0.26
CA PRO A 421 -3.65 -41.07 -1.07
C PRO A 421 -3.65 -39.78 -0.24
N ALA A 422 -2.98 -38.74 -0.72
CA ALA A 422 -3.05 -37.40 -0.13
C ALA A 422 -4.50 -36.93 0.02
N GLY A 423 -4.81 -36.35 1.19
CA GLY A 423 -6.15 -35.91 1.57
C GLY A 423 -7.10 -37.03 2.02
N ARG A 424 -6.60 -38.25 2.25
CA ARG A 424 -7.39 -39.39 2.75
C ARG A 424 -6.83 -39.91 4.08
N ASN A 425 -7.70 -40.60 4.81
CA ASN A 425 -7.35 -41.28 6.06
C ASN A 425 -7.35 -42.79 5.84
N SER A 426 -6.42 -43.50 6.48
CA SER A 426 -6.45 -44.95 6.60
C SER A 426 -7.62 -45.40 7.50
N SER A 427 -7.87 -46.71 7.55
CA SER A 427 -8.60 -47.29 8.69
C SER A 427 -7.78 -47.14 9.98
N VAL A 428 -8.46 -47.12 11.12
CA VAL A 428 -7.79 -47.13 12.44
C VAL A 428 -7.31 -48.56 12.74
N GLN A 429 -6.06 -48.67 13.14
CA GLN A 429 -5.42 -49.94 13.53
C GLN A 429 -5.14 -49.92 15.04
N ALA A 430 -5.70 -50.90 15.75
CA ALA A 430 -5.49 -51.02 17.19
C ALA A 430 -4.14 -51.67 17.50
N VAL A 431 -3.40 -51.16 18.49
CA VAL A 431 -2.16 -51.74 19.01
C VAL A 431 -2.31 -51.95 20.51
N GLY A 432 -2.01 -53.17 20.97
CA GLY A 432 -2.00 -53.51 22.38
C GLY A 432 -0.60 -53.36 22.96
N ILE A 433 -0.45 -52.55 24.00
CA ILE A 433 0.79 -52.33 24.74
C ILE A 433 0.63 -52.96 26.12
N THR A 434 1.44 -53.98 26.42
CA THR A 434 1.38 -54.71 27.69
C THR A 434 2.59 -54.42 28.54
N ASN A 435 2.34 -54.00 29.79
CA ASN A 435 3.39 -53.83 30.78
C ASN A 435 3.77 -55.21 31.34
N THR A 436 4.90 -55.74 30.87
CA THR A 436 5.50 -57.00 31.36
C THR A 436 6.59 -56.77 32.41
N GLY A 437 6.81 -55.51 32.78
CA GLY A 437 7.69 -55.09 33.85
C GLY A 437 7.12 -55.35 35.24
N ASN A 438 7.77 -54.77 36.25
CA ASN A 438 7.41 -54.96 37.66
C ASN A 438 6.95 -53.68 38.37
N ILE A 439 6.82 -52.58 37.62
CA ILE A 439 6.29 -51.29 38.10
C ILE A 439 5.29 -50.75 37.07
N GLU A 440 4.33 -49.94 37.53
CA GLU A 440 3.48 -49.14 36.66
C GLU A 440 4.33 -48.18 35.82
N CYS A 441 3.93 -47.95 34.57
CA CYS A 441 4.71 -47.12 33.65
C CYS A 441 3.83 -46.32 32.68
N ASP A 442 4.44 -45.23 32.21
CA ASP A 442 3.97 -44.45 31.07
C ASP A 442 4.76 -44.85 29.84
N VAL A 443 4.11 -44.83 28.68
CA VAL A 443 4.73 -45.16 27.39
C VAL A 443 4.57 -43.97 26.46
N THR A 444 5.69 -43.50 25.93
CA THR A 444 5.74 -42.60 24.77
C THR A 444 6.08 -43.42 23.52
N LEU A 445 5.75 -42.89 22.35
CA LEU A 445 6.11 -43.48 21.06
C LEU A 445 7.10 -42.57 20.37
N GLN A 446 8.20 -43.15 19.89
CA GLN A 446 9.08 -42.51 18.92
C GLN A 446 8.94 -43.25 17.60
N VAL A 447 8.68 -42.51 16.53
CA VAL A 447 8.76 -43.02 15.16
C VAL A 447 10.16 -42.74 14.62
N ASP A 448 10.78 -43.78 14.07
CA ASP A 448 12.06 -43.70 13.36
C ASP A 448 11.84 -44.02 11.87
N GLY A 449 11.77 -42.99 11.04
CA GLY A 449 11.72 -43.08 9.59
C GLY A 449 13.04 -43.61 9.02
N ALA A 450 12.98 -44.28 7.86
CA ALA A 450 14.18 -44.78 7.19
C ALA A 450 15.07 -43.66 6.60
N ASP A 451 14.47 -42.48 6.37
CA ASP A 451 15.06 -41.26 5.87
C ASP A 451 14.22 -40.05 6.34
N THR A 452 14.68 -38.82 6.05
CA THR A 452 14.00 -37.57 6.43
C THR A 452 12.59 -37.47 5.84
N ILE A 453 12.37 -37.93 4.60
CA ILE A 453 11.04 -37.90 3.95
C ILE A 453 10.07 -38.80 4.72
N SER A 454 10.51 -40.00 5.09
CA SER A 454 9.70 -40.95 5.84
C SER A 454 9.46 -40.47 7.28
N GLN A 455 10.46 -39.81 7.90
CA GLN A 455 10.31 -39.19 9.22
C GLN A 455 9.23 -38.09 9.19
N ASP A 456 9.36 -37.12 8.27
CA ASP A 456 8.40 -36.03 8.08
C ASP A 456 6.99 -36.54 7.75
N PHE A 457 6.90 -37.62 6.95
CA PHE A 457 5.63 -38.25 6.61
C PHE A 457 4.90 -38.72 7.86
N TYR A 458 5.58 -39.46 8.73
CA TYR A 458 4.96 -39.99 9.94
C TYR A 458 4.67 -38.88 10.95
N GLU A 459 5.54 -37.88 11.10
CA GLU A 459 5.31 -36.76 12.02
C GLU A 459 4.09 -35.92 11.62
N GLN A 460 3.84 -35.74 10.31
CA GLN A 460 2.69 -34.97 9.83
C GLN A 460 1.41 -35.80 9.67
N SER A 461 1.53 -37.12 9.45
CA SER A 461 0.40 -37.95 9.04
C SER A 461 -0.05 -38.95 10.11
N LEU A 462 0.77 -39.29 11.11
CA LEU A 462 0.40 -40.28 12.13
C LEU A 462 -0.45 -39.64 13.22
N TYR A 463 -1.55 -40.31 13.57
CA TYR A 463 -2.41 -39.94 14.67
C TYR A 463 -2.54 -41.12 15.65
N ILE A 464 -2.45 -40.80 16.95
CA ILE A 464 -2.63 -41.74 18.06
C ILE A 464 -3.86 -41.32 18.86
N ASP A 465 -4.85 -42.21 18.96
CA ASP A 465 -6.15 -41.94 19.61
C ASP A 465 -6.77 -40.60 19.20
N THR A 466 -6.71 -40.32 17.90
CA THR A 466 -7.22 -39.11 17.24
C THR A 466 -6.41 -37.82 17.43
N ASN A 467 -5.34 -37.83 18.24
CA ASN A 467 -4.41 -36.73 18.39
C ASN A 467 -3.24 -36.85 17.39
N PRO A 468 -2.71 -35.74 16.85
CA PRO A 468 -1.49 -35.77 16.05
C PRO A 468 -0.34 -36.40 16.86
N TYR A 469 0.50 -37.18 16.19
CA TYR A 469 1.72 -37.73 16.80
C TYR A 469 2.62 -36.61 17.32
N ASN A 470 3.18 -36.82 18.51
CA ASN A 470 4.18 -35.97 19.12
C ASN A 470 5.02 -36.86 20.06
N ILE A 471 6.34 -36.83 19.89
CA ILE A 471 7.29 -37.72 20.58
C ILE A 471 7.25 -37.60 22.11
N ASP A 472 6.92 -36.42 22.61
CA ASP A 472 6.86 -36.13 24.05
C ASP A 472 5.49 -36.48 24.66
N THR A 473 4.53 -36.92 23.84
CA THR A 473 3.20 -37.27 24.31
C THR A 473 3.16 -38.69 24.84
N VAL A 474 2.74 -38.83 26.10
CA VAL A 474 2.42 -40.14 26.70
C VAL A 474 1.20 -40.70 25.99
N ILE A 475 1.39 -41.79 25.24
CA ILE A 475 0.35 -42.46 24.46
C ILE A 475 -0.42 -43.51 25.28
N ALA A 476 0.19 -44.01 26.35
CA ALA A 476 -0.45 -44.89 27.31
C ALA A 476 0.10 -44.56 28.71
N ASN A 477 -0.80 -44.17 29.62
CA ASN A 477 -0.45 -43.58 30.90
C ASN A 477 -0.86 -44.51 32.05
N ASN A 478 0.00 -44.66 33.04
CA ASN A 478 -0.17 -45.47 34.24
C ASN A 478 -0.62 -46.90 33.92
N ILE A 479 0.07 -47.60 33.01
CA ILE A 479 -0.26 -49.00 32.68
C ILE A 479 0.16 -49.87 33.88
N PRO A 480 -0.79 -50.50 34.61
CA PRO A 480 -0.44 -51.36 35.72
C PRO A 480 0.34 -52.60 35.25
N VAL A 481 1.09 -53.23 36.15
CA VAL A 481 1.80 -54.49 35.89
C VAL A 481 0.81 -55.56 35.39
N GLU A 482 1.19 -56.26 34.32
CA GLU A 482 0.38 -57.28 33.60
C GLU A 482 -0.88 -56.75 32.89
N ALA A 483 -1.10 -55.43 32.87
CA ALA A 483 -2.21 -54.83 32.14
C ALA A 483 -1.83 -54.49 30.70
N THR A 484 -2.84 -54.52 29.82
CA THR A 484 -2.72 -54.09 28.42
C THR A 484 -3.52 -52.80 28.21
N TRP A 485 -2.85 -51.79 27.66
CA TRP A 485 -3.49 -50.59 27.14
C TRP A 485 -3.64 -50.70 25.62
N ILE A 486 -4.78 -50.27 25.07
CA ILE A 486 -5.03 -50.32 23.62
C ILE A 486 -5.07 -48.91 23.10
N ILE A 487 -4.23 -48.61 22.11
CA ILE A 487 -4.26 -47.35 21.36
C ILE A 487 -4.76 -47.59 19.93
N GLY A 488 -5.42 -46.59 19.35
CA GLY A 488 -5.78 -46.53 17.94
C GLY A 488 -4.79 -45.70 17.16
N THR A 489 -4.19 -46.29 16.13
CA THR A 489 -3.25 -45.62 15.22
C THR A 489 -3.90 -45.41 13.85
N GLN A 490 -3.67 -44.26 13.22
CA GLN A 490 -4.26 -43.94 11.92
C GLN A 490 -3.33 -43.01 11.13
N LEU A 491 -3.19 -43.24 9.83
CA LEU A 491 -2.60 -42.24 8.92
C LEU A 491 -3.69 -41.30 8.41
N ARG A 492 -3.44 -40.00 8.50
CA ARG A 492 -4.24 -38.92 7.94
C ARG A 492 -3.33 -38.08 7.05
N VAL A 493 -3.23 -38.46 5.79
CA VAL A 493 -2.25 -37.87 4.88
C VAL A 493 -2.74 -36.48 4.45
N PRO A 494 -2.00 -35.39 4.72
CA PRO A 494 -2.39 -34.05 4.29
C PRO A 494 -2.60 -33.97 2.78
N LEU A 495 -3.55 -33.15 2.32
CA LEU A 495 -3.76 -32.93 0.88
C LEU A 495 -2.51 -32.30 0.21
N SER A 496 -1.71 -31.58 0.99
CA SER A 496 -0.43 -30.99 0.59
C SER A 496 0.74 -32.00 0.52
N TRP A 497 0.54 -33.25 0.94
CA TRP A 497 1.62 -34.24 0.91
C TRP A 497 1.95 -34.64 -0.53
N THR A 498 3.20 -34.45 -0.94
CA THR A 498 3.73 -34.92 -2.23
C THR A 498 4.98 -35.76 -2.01
N ALA A 499 5.17 -36.81 -2.79
CA ALA A 499 6.32 -37.72 -2.63
C ALA A 499 7.69 -37.10 -3.01
N GLU A 500 7.71 -35.83 -3.46
CA GLU A 500 8.93 -35.09 -3.86
C GLU A 500 9.44 -34.11 -2.77
N ILE A 501 8.89 -34.12 -1.56
CA ILE A 501 9.33 -33.31 -0.39
C ILE A 501 10.58 -33.94 0.26
N GLY A 502 11.60 -34.16 -0.55
CA GLY A 502 12.95 -34.57 -0.13
C GLY A 502 14.04 -34.24 -1.13
N THR A 503 13.71 -33.44 -2.15
CA THR A 503 14.70 -32.73 -2.98
C THR A 503 14.09 -31.41 -3.41
N LYS A 504 14.19 -30.41 -2.54
CA LYS A 504 14.38 -29.01 -2.92
C LYS A 504 15.30 -28.37 -1.88
N GLU A 505 16.59 -28.54 -2.21
CA GLU A 505 17.85 -28.11 -1.60
C GLU A 505 18.20 -28.62 -0.20
#